data_AF-A0A836BLC7-F1
#
_entry.id   AF-A0A836BLC7-F1
#
_cell.length_a   1.000
_cell.length_b   1.000
_cell.length_c   1.000
_cell.angle_alpha   90.00
_cell.angle_beta   90.00
_cell.angle_gamma   90.00
#
_symmetry.space_group_name_H-M   'P 1'
#
loop_
_entity.id
_entity.type
_entity.pdbx_description
1 polymer ?
#
loop_
_entity_poly.entity_id
_entity_poly.type
_entity_poly.pdbx_seq_one_letter_code
_entity_poly.pdbx_strand_id
1 'polypeptide(L)' 'MNLEVDSDKQDEIAKVITSADSPVGIDAKKTHIIIINKLVEIEKRLDALEKLH' A
#
# COMPACT_ATOMS: atom_id res chain seq x y z
N MET A 1 14.80 -2.41 -1.27
CA MET A 1 13.51 -2.63 -0.60
C MET A 1 13.24 -4.12 -0.66
N ASN A 2 13.22 -4.80 0.49
CA ASN A 2 12.74 -6.19 0.53
C ASN A 2 11.22 -6.11 0.53
N LEU A 3 10.59 -6.60 -0.54
CA LEU A 3 9.14 -6.48 -0.78
C LEU A 3 8.41 -7.79 -0.47
N GLU A 4 9.03 -8.69 0.30
CA GLU A 4 8.43 -9.96 0.67
C GLU A 4 7.31 -9.72 1.68
N VAL A 5 6.09 -9.99 1.24
CA VAL A 5 4.88 -10.00 2.08
C VAL A 5 4.51 -11.46 2.29
N ASP A 6 4.21 -11.82 3.54
CA ASP A 6 3.76 -13.16 3.91
C ASP A 6 2.54 -13.61 3.08
N SER A 7 2.47 -14.89 2.71
CA SER A 7 1.52 -15.39 1.70
C SER A 7 0.07 -15.15 2.08
N ASP A 8 -0.26 -15.28 3.37
CA ASP A 8 -1.63 -15.12 3.86
C ASP A 8 -2.09 -13.66 3.76
N LYS A 9 -1.16 -12.71 3.99
CA LYS A 9 -1.41 -11.28 3.83
C LYS A 9 -1.48 -10.88 2.36
N GLN A 10 -0.68 -11.53 1.52
CA GLN A 10 -0.71 -11.30 0.07
C GLN A 10 -2.09 -11.63 -0.51
N ASP A 11 -2.69 -12.75 -0.10
CA ASP A 11 -4.01 -13.18 -0.57
C ASP A 11 -5.16 -12.28 -0.07
N GLU A 12 -5.09 -11.81 1.17
CA GLU A 12 -6.06 -10.84 1.70
C GLU A 12 -6.00 -9.51 0.95
N ILE A 13 -4.79 -8.99 0.74
CA ILE A 13 -4.57 -7.75 -0.02
C ILE A 13 -5.06 -7.94 -1.46
N ALA A 14 -4.71 -9.07 -2.11
CA ALA A 14 -5.12 -9.40 -3.47
C ALA A 14 -6.65 -9.38 -3.64
N LYS A 15 -7.41 -9.97 -2.72
CA LYS A 15 -8.89 -9.96 -2.74
C LYS A 15 -9.47 -8.56 -2.67
N VAL A 16 -8.90 -7.69 -1.83
CA VAL A 16 -9.38 -6.31 -1.67
C VAL A 16 -9.06 -5.48 -2.91
N ILE A 17 -7.87 -5.67 -3.49
CA ILE A 17 -7.43 -4.87 -4.64
C ILE A 17 -8.00 -5.38 -5.97
N THR A 18 -8.36 -6.65 -6.11
CA THR A 18 -8.94 -7.20 -7.36
C THR A 18 -10.46 -7.03 -7.47
N SER A 19 -11.12 -6.44 -6.46
CA SER A 19 -12.54 -6.08 -6.54
C SER A 19 -12.79 -5.16 -7.76
N ALA A 20 -13.87 -5.40 -8.51
CA ALA A 20 -14.25 -4.59 -9.66
C ALA A 20 -14.56 -3.12 -9.30
N ASP A 21 -14.87 -2.86 -8.03
CA ASP A 21 -15.08 -1.52 -7.47
C ASP A 21 -13.76 -0.86 -7.03
N SER A 22 -12.64 -1.57 -7.14
CA SER A 22 -11.33 -1.08 -6.77
C SER A 22 -10.64 -0.41 -7.97
N PRO A 23 -10.13 0.83 -7.83
CA PRO A 23 -9.34 1.51 -8.86
C PRO A 23 -8.13 0.70 -9.36
N VAL A 24 -7.71 -0.29 -8.56
CA VAL A 24 -6.59 -1.20 -8.82
C VAL A 24 -6.82 -2.08 -10.05
N GLY A 25 -8.05 -2.48 -10.33
CA GLY A 25 -8.37 -3.38 -11.45
C GLY A 25 -8.24 -2.74 -12.84
N ILE A 26 -8.28 -1.40 -12.94
CA ILE A 26 -8.39 -0.68 -14.22
C ILE A 26 -7.01 -0.19 -14.72
N ASP A 27 -6.14 0.27 -13.81
CA ASP A 27 -4.77 0.69 -14.13
C ASP A 27 -3.85 0.33 -12.97
N ALA A 28 -3.23 -0.84 -13.09
CA ALA A 28 -2.29 -1.35 -12.09
C ALA A 28 -1.15 -0.35 -11.87
N LYS A 29 -0.60 0.30 -12.92
CA LYS A 29 0.54 1.21 -12.77
C LYS A 29 0.17 2.44 -11.97
N LYS A 30 -0.94 3.10 -12.31
CA LYS A 30 -1.45 4.27 -11.57
C LYS A 30 -1.74 3.93 -10.12
N THR A 31 -2.27 2.75 -9.88
CA THR A 31 -2.58 2.25 -8.55
C THR A 31 -1.33 2.03 -7.71
N HIS A 32 -0.31 1.36 -8.24
CA HIS A 32 0.96 1.18 -7.52
C HIS A 32 1.60 2.53 -7.18
N ILE A 33 1.53 3.52 -8.08
CA ILE A 33 1.99 4.89 -7.79
C ILE A 33 1.23 5.49 -6.61
N ILE A 34 -0.11 5.36 -6.57
CA ILE A 34 -0.93 5.88 -5.47
C ILE A 34 -0.60 5.18 -4.15
N ILE A 35 -0.47 3.85 -4.16
CA ILE A 35 -0.14 3.05 -2.97
C ILE A 35 1.23 3.47 -2.43
N ILE A 36 2.26 3.52 -3.28
CA ILE A 36 3.61 3.93 -2.88
C ILE A 36 3.61 5.35 -2.30
N ASN A 37 2.91 6.30 -2.95
CA ASN A 37 2.81 7.67 -2.43
C ASN A 37 2.14 7.71 -1.05
N LYS A 38 1.06 6.94 -0.84
CA LYS A 38 0.38 6.85 0.45
C LYS A 38 1.25 6.24 1.54
N LEU A 39 2.04 5.21 1.22
CA LEU A 39 2.99 4.61 2.16
C LEU A 39 4.06 5.62 2.58
N VAL A 40 4.62 6.38 1.64
CA VAL A 40 5.59 7.46 1.94
C VAL A 40 4.98 8.56 2.81
N GLU A 41 3.72 8.93 2.57
CA GLU A 41 3.00 9.89 3.43
C GLU A 41 2.82 9.36 4.86
N ILE A 42 2.54 8.06 5.01
CA ILE A 42 2.38 7.40 6.32
C ILE A 42 3.73 7.35 7.05
N GLU A 43 4.81 6.93 6.40
CA GLU A 43 6.16 6.92 6.99
C GLU A 43 6.56 8.31 7.49
N LYS A 44 6.36 9.36 6.69
CA LYS A 44 6.64 10.74 7.12
C LYS A 44 5.86 11.17 8.36
N ARG A 45 4.60 10.73 8.46
CA ARG A 45 3.74 11.02 9.62
C ARG A 45 4.20 10.25 10.85
N LEU A 46 4.61 8.99 10.68
CA LEU A 46 5.16 8.16 11.76
C LEU A 46 6.49 8.76 12.25
N ASP A 47 7.41 9.09 11.36
CA ASP A 47 8.68 9.76 11.69
C ASP A 47 8.46 11.04 12.51
N ALA A 48 7.45 11.83 12.16
CA ALA A 48 7.12 13.05 12.87
C ALA A 48 6.57 12.77 14.28
N LEU A 49 5.75 11.72 14.43
CA LEU A 49 5.20 11.29 15.73
C LEU A 49 6.29 10.70 16.62
N GLU A 50 7.20 9.91 16.06
CA GLU A 50 8.30 9.29 16.80
C GLU A 50 9.31 10.32 17.31
N LYS A 51 9.51 11.42 16.59
CA LYS A 51 10.38 12.54 17.03
C LYS A 51 9.76 13.44 18.11
N LEU A 52 8.47 13.28 18.41
CA LEU A 52 7.79 14.03 19.47
C LEU A 52 7.92 13.33 20.85
N HIS A 53 8.44 12.10 20.89
CA HIS A 53 8.78 11.35 22.10
C HIS A 53 10.30 11.26 22.26
#